data_AF-A0A317GZ35-F1
#
_entry.id   AF-A0A317GZ35-F1
#
_cell.length_a   1.000
_cell.length_b   1.000
_cell.length_c   1.000
_cell.angle_alpha   90.00
_cell.angle_beta   90.00
_cell.angle_gamma   90.00
#
_symmetry.space_group_name_H-M   'P 1'
#
loop_
_entity.id
_entity.type
_entity.pdbx_description
1 polymer ?
#
loop_
_entity_poly.entity_id
_entity_poly.type
_entity_poly.pdbx_seq_one_letter_code
_entity_poly.pdbx_strand_id
1 'polypeptide(L)'
;MEQQTSTSLPVELSSQLVAIMTTEHYNLQTGRSMTISEANGRSSLFVGAVSSGLVALAFVGQLAHLGRAFFVFSLIVLPTLFLMGLITFERVVQAGTVDMLYARGINRIRHLYLEYAPHMQPYIILSAHDDREGTLGREAMHTSWVQIFLTAASMIAVINSVLVGSFAGLLCSVFTLPLWIGASVGVAVFLVSLGLHQRYQWKQGLRMERSLPVIFPSRDGKEQ
;
A
#
# COMPACT_ATOMS: atom_id res chain seq x y z
N MET A 1 39.82 48.48 18.19
CA MET A 1 38.45 47.97 18.32
C MET A 1 38.29 46.85 17.31
N GLU A 2 38.73 45.65 17.69
CA GLU A 2 38.38 44.41 17.00
C GLU A 2 37.01 43.97 17.50
N GLN A 3 36.08 43.67 16.60
CA GLN A 3 35.10 42.59 16.83
C GLN A 3 34.43 42.17 15.52
N GLN A 4 34.98 41.10 14.97
CA GLN A 4 34.28 39.92 14.43
C GLN A 4 33.14 40.18 13.44
N THR A 5 33.53 40.31 12.17
CA THR A 5 32.73 39.85 11.04
C THR A 5 32.53 38.35 11.22
N SER A 6 31.37 37.92 11.70
CA SER A 6 30.96 36.51 11.74
C SER A 6 30.75 36.02 10.31
N THR A 7 31.84 35.69 9.63
CA THR A 7 31.84 34.94 8.38
C THR A 7 31.28 33.57 8.71
N SER A 8 30.00 33.34 8.45
CA SER A 8 29.40 32.01 8.46
C SER A 8 30.15 31.16 7.44
N LEU A 9 31.11 30.37 7.91
CA LEU A 9 31.79 29.37 7.09
C LEU A 9 30.72 28.47 6.47
N PRO A 10 30.79 28.15 5.16
CA PRO A 10 29.97 27.09 4.61
C PRO A 10 30.24 25.87 5.49
N VAL A 11 29.19 25.28 6.05
CA VAL A 11 29.33 24.09 6.89
C VAL A 11 29.98 23.04 5.99
N GLU A 12 31.30 22.81 6.10
CA GLU A 12 31.89 21.66 5.43
C GLU A 12 31.20 20.44 6.04
N LEU A 13 30.67 19.57 5.18
CA LEU A 13 30.13 18.27 5.57
C LEU A 13 31.25 17.52 6.30
N SER A 14 31.27 17.60 7.62
CA SER A 14 32.28 16.92 8.42
C SER A 14 32.19 15.42 8.12
N SER A 15 33.33 14.71 8.17
CA SER A 15 33.35 13.26 7.98
C SER A 15 32.37 12.54 8.92
N GLN A 16 32.16 13.10 10.11
CA GLN A 16 31.17 12.64 11.09
C GLN A 16 29.73 12.83 10.59
N LEU A 17 29.38 13.99 10.02
CA LEU A 17 28.04 14.23 9.49
C LEU A 17 27.76 13.33 8.27
N VAL A 18 28.73 13.17 7.37
CA VAL A 18 28.61 12.24 6.23
C VAL A 18 28.34 10.82 6.74
N ALA A 19 29.05 10.36 7.77
CA ALA A 19 28.85 9.04 8.36
C ALA A 19 27.43 8.89 8.94
N ILE A 20 26.97 9.85 9.74
CA ILE A 20 25.62 9.83 10.34
C ILE A 20 24.53 9.79 9.26
N MET A 21 24.62 10.68 8.27
CA MET A 21 23.61 10.78 7.20
C MET A 21 23.61 9.54 6.29
N THR A 22 24.79 8.98 6.02
CA THR A 22 24.92 7.73 5.26
C THR A 22 24.31 6.56 6.03
N THR A 23 24.62 6.42 7.33
CA THR A 23 24.03 5.38 8.19
C THR A 23 22.51 5.53 8.24
N GLU A 24 21.99 6.74 8.41
CA GLU A 24 20.54 6.97 8.41
C GLU A 24 19.90 6.62 7.06
N HIS A 25 20.52 6.98 5.95
CA HIS A 25 20.05 6.59 4.61
C HIS A 25 19.93 5.06 4.48
N TYR A 26 20.96 4.31 4.92
CA TYR A 26 20.92 2.85 4.90
C TYR A 26 19.90 2.27 5.86
N ASN A 27 19.69 2.86 7.04
CA ASN A 27 18.65 2.44 7.98
C ASN A 27 17.25 2.59 7.36
N LEU A 28 16.96 3.74 6.74
CA LEU A 28 15.69 4.00 6.06
C LEU A 28 15.48 3.05 4.88
N GLN A 29 16.51 2.83 4.05
CA GLN A 29 16.43 1.93 2.90
C GLN A 29 16.24 0.46 3.32
N THR A 30 16.88 0.07 4.43
CA THR A 30 16.72 -1.26 5.04
C THR A 30 15.30 -1.43 5.58
N GLY A 31 14.79 -0.45 6.33
CA GLY A 31 13.42 -0.44 6.84
C GLY A 31 12.40 -0.53 5.69
N ARG A 32 12.60 0.23 4.62
CA ARG A 32 11.76 0.18 3.40
C ARG A 32 11.74 -1.22 2.79
N SER A 33 12.91 -1.83 2.64
CA SER A 33 13.03 -3.19 2.07
C SER A 33 12.36 -4.25 2.95
N MET A 34 12.48 -4.14 4.28
CA MET A 34 11.79 -5.02 5.23
C MET A 34 10.26 -4.89 5.13
N THR A 35 9.75 -3.65 5.04
CA THR A 35 8.31 -3.39 4.90
C THR A 35 7.74 -3.94 3.59
N ILE A 36 8.44 -3.76 2.47
CA ILE A 36 8.06 -4.36 1.18
C ILE A 36 8.06 -5.89 1.27
N SER A 37 9.09 -6.48 1.87
CA SER A 37 9.20 -7.93 2.05
C SER A 37 8.06 -8.49 2.91
N GLU A 38 7.70 -7.82 4.02
CA GLU A 38 6.54 -8.21 4.84
C GLU A 38 5.25 -8.19 4.01
N ALA A 39 4.98 -7.09 3.29
CA ALA A 39 3.78 -6.96 2.46
C ALA A 39 3.69 -8.06 1.40
N ASN A 40 4.81 -8.36 0.71
CA ASN A 40 4.88 -9.43 -0.29
C ASN A 40 4.69 -10.82 0.32
N GLY A 41 5.30 -11.07 1.48
CA GLY A 41 5.15 -12.34 2.21
C GLY A 41 3.70 -12.59 2.61
N ARG A 42 3.03 -11.59 3.20
CA ARG A 42 1.61 -11.69 3.59
C ARG A 42 0.69 -11.87 2.37
N SER A 43 0.94 -11.14 1.29
CA SER A 43 0.18 -11.24 0.05
C SER A 43 0.30 -12.65 -0.55
N SER A 44 1.52 -13.20 -0.61
CA SER A 44 1.78 -14.55 -1.13
C SER A 44 1.09 -15.62 -0.28
N LEU A 45 1.15 -15.50 1.06
CA LEU A 45 0.46 -16.43 1.97
C LEU A 45 -1.05 -16.39 1.77
N PHE A 46 -1.64 -15.20 1.63
CA PHE A 46 -3.07 -15.05 1.38
C PHE A 46 -3.48 -15.65 0.02
N VAL A 47 -2.76 -15.34 -1.06
CA VAL A 47 -3.05 -15.90 -2.39
C VAL A 47 -2.90 -17.43 -2.38
N GLY A 48 -1.90 -17.96 -1.68
CA GLY A 48 -1.74 -19.41 -1.50
C GLY A 48 -2.90 -20.05 -0.73
N ALA A 49 -3.34 -19.43 0.37
CA ALA A 49 -4.49 -19.89 1.16
C ALA A 49 -5.80 -19.85 0.36
N VAL A 50 -6.05 -18.77 -0.39
CA VAL A 50 -7.22 -18.67 -1.27
C VAL A 50 -7.17 -19.73 -2.36
N SER A 51 -6.03 -19.88 -3.03
CA SER A 51 -5.88 -20.86 -4.12
C SER A 51 -6.14 -22.29 -3.63
N SER A 52 -5.48 -22.69 -2.53
CA SER A 52 -5.69 -24.01 -1.92
C SER A 52 -7.11 -24.21 -1.39
N GLY A 53 -7.71 -23.18 -0.79
CA GLY A 53 -9.10 -23.22 -0.34
C GLY A 53 -10.09 -23.38 -1.48
N LEU A 54 -9.90 -22.68 -2.60
CA LEU A 54 -10.72 -22.84 -3.81
C LEU A 54 -10.56 -24.23 -4.44
N VAL A 55 -9.35 -24.77 -4.46
CA VAL A 55 -9.10 -26.15 -4.90
C VAL A 55 -9.84 -27.15 -4.01
N ALA A 56 -9.75 -26.99 -2.68
CA ALA A 56 -10.49 -27.84 -1.74
C ALA A 56 -12.01 -27.75 -1.94
N LEU A 57 -12.54 -26.53 -2.15
CA LEU A 57 -13.95 -26.30 -2.45
C LEU A 57 -14.38 -27.00 -3.74
N ALA A 58 -13.55 -26.97 -4.78
CA ALA A 58 -13.83 -27.67 -6.04
C ALA A 58 -13.89 -29.19 -5.82
N PHE A 59 -12.94 -29.78 -5.10
CA PHE A 59 -12.94 -31.21 -4.77
C PHE A 59 -14.17 -31.61 -3.95
N VAL A 60 -14.49 -30.86 -2.89
CA VAL A 60 -15.68 -31.14 -2.07
C VAL A 60 -16.95 -30.98 -2.90
N GLY A 61 -17.01 -29.98 -3.79
CA GLY A 61 -18.14 -29.78 -4.70
C GLY A 61 -18.35 -30.95 -5.66
N GLN A 62 -17.26 -31.53 -6.19
CA GLN A 62 -17.30 -32.71 -7.04
C GLN A 62 -17.75 -33.97 -6.27
N LEU A 63 -17.15 -34.23 -5.10
CA LEU A 63 -17.43 -35.42 -4.29
C LEU A 63 -18.84 -35.39 -3.67
N ALA A 64 -19.28 -34.22 -3.21
CA ALA A 64 -20.59 -34.05 -2.58
C ALA A 64 -21.71 -33.74 -3.58
N HIS A 65 -21.40 -33.68 -4.88
CA HIS A 65 -22.33 -33.25 -5.94
C HIS A 65 -23.06 -31.94 -5.60
N LEU A 66 -22.33 -30.96 -5.06
CA LEU A 66 -22.86 -29.68 -4.58
C LEU A 66 -23.98 -29.82 -3.51
N GLY A 67 -24.02 -30.93 -2.78
CA GLY A 67 -24.97 -31.21 -1.71
C GLY A 67 -24.66 -30.50 -0.38
N ARG A 68 -25.30 -30.92 0.71
CA ARG A 68 -25.19 -30.26 2.04
C ARG A 68 -23.75 -30.09 2.53
N ALA A 69 -22.90 -31.09 2.33
CA ALA A 69 -21.50 -31.05 2.77
C ALA A 69 -20.71 -29.91 2.08
N PHE A 70 -20.97 -29.65 0.80
CA PHE A 70 -20.36 -28.53 0.07
C PHE A 70 -20.77 -27.18 0.67
N PHE A 71 -22.04 -26.98 0.98
CA PHE A 71 -22.51 -25.73 1.60
C PHE A 71 -21.90 -25.51 2.97
N VAL A 72 -21.91 -26.53 3.84
CA VAL A 72 -21.30 -26.43 5.19
C VAL A 72 -19.82 -26.07 5.09
N PHE A 73 -19.07 -26.77 4.23
CA PHE A 73 -17.65 -26.49 4.03
C PHE A 73 -17.39 -25.09 3.46
N SER A 74 -18.15 -24.67 2.44
CA SER A 74 -18.05 -23.34 1.83
C SER A 74 -18.34 -22.22 2.82
N LEU A 75 -19.38 -22.39 3.65
CA LEU A 75 -19.77 -21.41 4.65
C LEU A 75 -18.76 -21.27 5.80
N ILE A 76 -17.83 -22.21 5.96
CA ILE A 76 -16.75 -22.12 6.94
C ILE A 76 -15.49 -21.55 6.28
N VAL A 77 -15.11 -22.07 5.11
CA VAL A 77 -13.86 -21.72 4.43
C VAL A 77 -13.89 -20.29 3.88
N LEU A 78 -14.97 -19.88 3.20
CA LEU A 78 -15.02 -18.55 2.57
C LEU A 78 -14.93 -17.40 3.59
N PRO A 79 -15.66 -17.42 4.74
CA PRO A 79 -15.48 -16.40 5.76
C PRO A 79 -14.09 -16.42 6.39
N THR A 80 -13.50 -17.59 6.58
CA THR A 80 -12.15 -17.72 7.13
C THR A 80 -11.12 -17.07 6.20
N LEU A 81 -11.20 -17.35 4.90
CA LEU A 81 -10.36 -16.72 3.89
C LEU A 81 -10.61 -15.21 3.79
N PHE A 82 -11.86 -14.76 3.89
CA PHE A 82 -12.19 -13.34 3.91
C PHE A 82 -11.58 -12.61 5.12
N LEU A 83 -11.63 -13.20 6.32
CA LEU A 83 -11.00 -12.64 7.51
C LEU A 83 -9.47 -12.56 7.34
N MET A 84 -8.85 -13.62 6.81
CA MET A 84 -7.42 -13.60 6.47
C MET A 84 -7.08 -12.51 5.46
N GLY A 85 -7.93 -12.33 4.45
CA GLY A 85 -7.81 -11.29 3.43
C GLY A 85 -7.93 -9.88 4.02
N LEU A 86 -8.85 -9.66 4.96
CA LEU A 86 -9.03 -8.37 5.63
C LEU A 86 -7.79 -7.96 6.45
N ILE A 87 -7.22 -8.90 7.21
CA ILE A 87 -5.99 -8.66 7.98
C ILE A 87 -4.81 -8.38 7.05
N THR A 88 -4.73 -9.12 5.94
CA THR A 88 -3.66 -8.94 4.95
C THR A 88 -3.78 -7.59 4.26
N PHE A 89 -4.98 -7.20 3.84
CA PHE A 89 -5.28 -5.91 3.25
C PHE A 89 -4.84 -4.76 4.16
N GLU A 90 -5.26 -4.80 5.42
CA GLU A 90 -4.94 -3.79 6.43
C GLU A 90 -3.42 -3.58 6.53
N ARG A 91 -2.69 -4.69 6.61
CA ARG A 91 -1.23 -4.68 6.76
C ARG A 91 -0.50 -4.22 5.51
N VAL A 92 -0.99 -4.55 4.32
CA VAL A 92 -0.41 -4.05 3.07
C VAL A 92 -0.66 -2.54 2.92
N VAL A 93 -1.81 -2.04 3.38
CA VAL A 93 -2.09 -0.58 3.42
C VAL A 93 -1.17 0.13 4.42
N GLN A 94 -0.97 -0.45 5.62
CA GLN A 94 -0.01 0.09 6.60
C GLN A 94 1.42 0.06 6.06
N ALA A 95 1.84 -1.04 5.45
CA ALA A 95 3.17 -1.18 4.86
C ALA A 95 3.41 -0.13 3.78
N GLY A 96 2.44 0.13 2.90
CA GLY A 96 2.54 1.21 1.91
C GLY A 96 2.67 2.61 2.54
N THR A 97 2.07 2.81 3.72
CA THR A 97 2.19 4.08 4.47
C THR A 97 3.60 4.27 5.03
N VAL A 98 4.12 3.23 5.67
CA VAL A 98 5.48 3.21 6.22
C VAL A 98 6.53 3.29 5.11
N ASP A 99 6.29 2.63 3.98
CA ASP A 99 7.14 2.73 2.79
C ASP A 99 7.30 4.18 2.31
N MET A 100 6.19 4.93 2.24
CA MET A 100 6.23 6.34 1.84
C MET A 100 6.92 7.23 2.88
N LEU A 101 6.78 6.95 4.18
CA LEU A 101 7.56 7.62 5.23
C LEU A 101 9.07 7.43 5.01
N TYR A 102 9.52 6.20 4.75
CA TYR A 102 10.94 5.95 4.46
C TYR A 102 11.42 6.66 3.18
N ALA A 103 10.61 6.67 2.13
CA ALA A 103 10.93 7.44 0.91
C ALA A 103 11.11 8.93 1.18
N ARG A 104 10.23 9.54 1.99
CA ARG A 104 10.36 10.96 2.38
C ARG A 104 11.65 11.22 3.13
N GLY A 105 11.98 10.37 4.12
CA GLY A 105 13.24 10.47 4.86
C GLY A 105 14.44 10.42 3.91
N ILE A 106 14.46 9.46 3.00
CA ILE A 106 15.52 9.32 1.99
C ILE A 106 15.62 10.56 1.10
N ASN A 107 14.48 11.13 0.66
CA ASN A 107 14.45 12.33 -0.17
C ASN A 107 15.01 13.55 0.59
N ARG A 108 14.74 13.71 1.89
CA ARG A 108 15.33 14.78 2.72
C ARG A 108 16.85 14.66 2.81
N ILE A 109 17.37 13.44 2.98
CA ILE A 109 18.81 13.20 3.01
C ILE A 109 19.42 13.52 1.62
N ARG A 110 18.71 13.18 0.55
CA ARG A 110 19.13 13.52 -0.82
C ARG A 110 19.11 15.04 -1.06
N HIS A 111 18.15 15.77 -0.49
CA HIS A 111 18.12 17.23 -0.52
C HIS A 111 19.38 17.80 0.14
N LEU A 112 19.73 17.30 1.32
CA LEU A 112 20.96 17.69 2.01
C LEU A 112 22.20 17.50 1.11
N TYR A 113 22.31 16.39 0.39
CA TYR A 113 23.44 16.17 -0.53
C TYR A 113 23.51 17.22 -1.65
N LEU A 114 22.36 17.66 -2.17
CA LEU A 114 22.29 18.69 -3.21
C LEU A 114 22.58 20.09 -2.68
N GLU A 115 22.24 20.39 -1.43
CA GLU A 115 22.59 21.67 -0.79
C GLU A 115 24.11 21.86 -0.73
N TYR A 116 24.86 20.79 -0.45
CA TYR A 116 26.33 20.85 -0.34
C TYR A 116 27.06 20.61 -1.65
N ALA A 117 26.53 19.78 -2.54
CA ALA A 117 27.13 19.47 -3.84
C ALA A 117 26.14 19.69 -4.99
N PRO A 118 25.79 20.94 -5.34
CA PRO A 118 24.78 21.23 -6.37
C PRO A 118 25.14 20.68 -7.75
N HIS A 119 26.45 20.60 -8.06
CA HIS A 119 26.96 20.03 -9.31
C HIS A 119 26.63 18.53 -9.48
N MET A 120 26.20 17.85 -8.41
CA MET A 120 25.80 16.44 -8.46
C MET A 120 24.37 16.24 -8.96
N GLN A 121 23.56 17.30 -9.07
CA GLN A 121 22.16 17.23 -9.48
C GLN A 121 21.91 16.43 -10.78
N PRO A 122 22.73 16.56 -11.85
CA PRO A 122 22.52 15.77 -13.07
C PRO A 122 22.72 14.26 -12.91
N TYR A 123 23.42 13.82 -11.85
CA TYR A 123 23.71 12.40 -11.59
C TYR A 123 22.67 11.74 -10.69
N ILE A 124 21.84 12.53 -10.00
CA ILE A 124 20.83 12.03 -9.07
C ILE A 124 19.48 11.91 -9.81
N ILE A 125 19.13 10.67 -10.17
CA ILE A 125 17.91 10.36 -10.95
C ILE A 125 16.64 10.51 -10.11
N LEU A 126 16.68 10.13 -8.82
CA LEU A 126 15.52 10.18 -7.93
C LEU A 126 15.31 11.59 -7.35
N SER A 127 14.05 11.95 -7.08
CA SER A 127 13.70 13.27 -6.52
C SER A 127 14.35 13.53 -5.16
N ALA A 128 14.74 14.78 -4.92
CA ALA A 128 15.18 15.28 -3.61
C ALA A 128 14.06 15.96 -2.81
N HIS A 129 12.84 16.03 -3.35
CA HIS A 129 11.70 16.68 -2.69
C HIS A 129 10.93 15.68 -1.82
N ASP A 130 10.52 16.09 -0.63
CA ASP A 130 9.86 15.23 0.37
C ASP A 130 8.32 15.30 0.31
N ASP A 131 7.80 15.97 -0.71
CA ASP A 131 6.40 16.04 -1.03
C ASP A 131 5.90 14.80 -1.79
N ARG A 132 4.59 14.77 -2.04
CA ARG A 132 3.95 13.65 -2.73
C ARG A 132 4.43 13.51 -4.18
N GLU A 133 4.69 14.64 -4.86
CA GLU A 133 5.22 14.66 -6.23
C GLU A 133 6.64 14.08 -6.27
N GLY A 134 7.50 14.45 -5.32
CA GLY A 134 8.86 13.94 -5.23
C GLY A 134 8.95 12.47 -4.80
N THR A 135 8.00 11.98 -4.01
CA THR A 135 8.02 10.57 -3.55
C THR A 135 7.42 9.60 -4.55
N LEU A 136 6.35 9.98 -5.25
CA LEU A 136 5.67 9.11 -6.21
C LEU A 136 6.14 9.34 -7.66
N GLY A 137 6.83 10.46 -7.93
CA GLY A 137 7.20 10.89 -9.26
C GLY A 137 6.06 11.63 -9.97
N ARG A 138 6.43 12.55 -10.87
CA ARG A 138 5.51 13.42 -11.59
C ARG A 138 4.53 12.66 -12.49
N GLU A 139 4.92 11.48 -12.99
CA GLU A 139 4.04 10.57 -13.74
C GLU A 139 2.95 9.92 -12.88
N ALA A 140 3.22 9.67 -11.59
CA ALA A 140 2.23 9.10 -10.67
C ALA A 140 1.20 10.14 -10.18
N MET A 141 1.36 11.41 -10.58
CA MET A 141 0.47 12.50 -10.20
C MET A 141 -0.63 12.77 -11.22
N HIS A 142 -0.53 12.21 -12.43
CA HIS A 142 -1.74 11.91 -13.22
C HIS A 142 -2.48 10.80 -12.47
N THR A 143 -3.19 11.19 -11.41
CA THR A 143 -4.04 10.36 -10.56
C THR A 143 -5.21 9.89 -11.43
N SER A 144 -4.91 8.98 -12.35
CA SER A 144 -5.92 8.16 -12.97
C SER A 144 -6.45 7.30 -11.85
N TRP A 145 -7.77 7.29 -11.67
CA TRP A 145 -8.46 6.40 -10.74
C TRP A 145 -7.98 4.94 -10.89
N VAL A 146 -7.50 4.60 -12.09
CA VAL A 146 -6.89 3.32 -12.46
C VAL A 146 -5.60 3.01 -11.66
N GLN A 147 -4.73 3.98 -11.36
CA GLN A 147 -3.47 3.72 -10.66
C GLN A 147 -3.67 3.23 -9.23
N ILE A 148 -4.79 3.62 -8.61
CA ILE A 148 -5.15 3.14 -7.28
C ILE A 148 -5.47 1.64 -7.32
N PHE A 149 -6.08 1.15 -8.41
CA PHE A 149 -6.32 -0.29 -8.61
C PHE A 149 -5.03 -1.09 -8.86
N LEU A 150 -3.93 -0.44 -9.25
CA LEU A 150 -2.66 -1.11 -9.54
C LEU A 150 -1.81 -1.41 -8.28
N THR A 151 -2.28 -1.03 -7.09
CA THR A 151 -1.56 -1.31 -5.84
C THR A 151 -1.77 -2.75 -5.35
N ALA A 152 -0.79 -3.30 -4.64
CA ALA A 152 -0.90 -4.62 -4.00
C ALA A 152 -2.13 -4.72 -3.07
N ALA A 153 -2.42 -3.66 -2.31
CA ALA A 153 -3.59 -3.59 -1.46
C ALA A 153 -4.91 -3.70 -2.26
N SER A 154 -4.99 -3.05 -3.42
CA SER A 154 -6.18 -3.11 -4.27
C SER A 154 -6.41 -4.48 -4.88
N MET A 155 -5.35 -5.17 -5.30
CA MET A 155 -5.46 -6.57 -5.75
C MET A 155 -6.01 -7.48 -4.64
N ILE A 156 -5.51 -7.32 -3.41
CA ILE A 156 -6.03 -8.06 -2.25
C ILE A 156 -7.49 -7.69 -1.99
N ALA A 157 -7.86 -6.41 -2.06
CA ALA A 157 -9.23 -5.95 -1.87
C ALA A 157 -10.20 -6.55 -2.90
N VAL A 158 -9.78 -6.71 -4.15
CA VAL A 158 -10.57 -7.38 -5.19
C VAL A 158 -10.80 -8.84 -4.82
N ILE A 159 -9.74 -9.58 -4.51
CA ILE A 159 -9.86 -11.00 -4.10
C ILE A 159 -10.77 -11.12 -2.87
N ASN A 160 -10.58 -10.27 -1.87
CA ASN A 160 -11.38 -10.26 -0.65
C ASN A 160 -12.87 -9.97 -0.94
N SER A 161 -13.13 -9.03 -1.84
CA SER A 161 -14.49 -8.68 -2.27
C SER A 161 -15.16 -9.83 -3.04
N VAL A 162 -14.40 -10.58 -3.84
CA VAL A 162 -14.90 -11.79 -4.52
C VAL A 162 -15.31 -12.83 -3.48
N LEU A 163 -14.47 -13.09 -2.48
CA LEU A 163 -14.76 -14.08 -1.44
C LEU A 163 -16.07 -13.78 -0.69
N VAL A 164 -16.28 -12.53 -0.25
CA VAL A 164 -17.50 -12.15 0.48
C VAL A 164 -18.73 -12.09 -0.43
N GLY A 165 -18.57 -11.68 -1.70
CA GLY A 165 -19.63 -11.74 -2.69
C GLY A 165 -20.07 -13.17 -3.00
N SER A 166 -19.12 -14.08 -3.20
CA SER A 166 -19.38 -15.51 -3.38
C SER A 166 -20.04 -16.13 -2.16
N PHE A 167 -19.59 -15.78 -0.95
CA PHE A 167 -20.22 -16.23 0.30
C PHE A 167 -21.68 -15.77 0.39
N ALA A 168 -21.97 -14.49 0.14
CA ALA A 168 -23.32 -13.96 0.19
C ALA A 168 -24.25 -14.60 -0.86
N GLY A 169 -23.75 -14.80 -2.08
CA GLY A 169 -24.50 -15.50 -3.14
C GLY A 169 -24.78 -16.96 -2.79
N LEU A 170 -23.80 -17.69 -2.24
CA LEU A 170 -23.99 -19.06 -1.77
C LEU A 170 -24.96 -19.16 -0.60
N LEU A 171 -24.93 -18.19 0.30
CA LEU A 171 -25.85 -18.13 1.44
C LEU A 171 -27.31 -17.99 0.97
N CYS A 172 -27.56 -17.26 -0.12
CA CYS A 172 -28.91 -17.17 -0.71
C CYS A 172 -29.43 -18.53 -1.18
N SER A 173 -28.56 -19.39 -1.71
CA SER A 173 -28.93 -20.75 -2.14
C SER A 173 -29.36 -21.65 -0.98
N VAL A 174 -28.86 -21.40 0.24
CA VAL A 174 -29.31 -22.11 1.45
C VAL A 174 -30.77 -21.82 1.77
N PHE A 175 -31.23 -20.59 1.48
CA PHE A 175 -32.62 -20.18 1.63
C PHE A 175 -33.50 -20.55 0.43
N THR A 176 -33.01 -21.42 -0.47
CA THR A 176 -33.72 -21.85 -1.69
C THR A 176 -34.12 -20.70 -2.62
N LEU A 177 -33.41 -19.56 -2.54
CA LEU A 177 -33.64 -18.44 -3.43
C LEU A 177 -33.19 -18.78 -4.86
N PRO A 178 -33.87 -18.28 -5.90
CA PRO A 178 -33.48 -18.52 -7.28
C PRO A 178 -32.09 -17.93 -7.59
N LEU A 179 -31.38 -18.58 -8.52
CA LEU A 179 -29.99 -18.28 -8.85
C LEU A 179 -29.74 -16.81 -9.19
N TRP A 180 -30.65 -16.17 -9.92
CA TRP A 180 -30.49 -14.77 -10.31
C TRP A 180 -30.52 -13.82 -9.11
N ILE A 181 -31.29 -14.13 -8.06
CA ILE A 181 -31.28 -13.37 -6.80
C ILE A 181 -29.94 -13.56 -6.10
N GLY A 182 -29.49 -14.82 -5.93
CA GLY A 182 -28.20 -15.12 -5.30
C GLY A 182 -27.03 -14.46 -6.03
N ALA A 183 -27.00 -14.52 -7.36
CA ALA A 183 -26.00 -13.86 -8.19
C ALA A 183 -26.04 -12.33 -8.03
N SER A 184 -27.23 -11.74 -8.05
CA SER A 184 -27.40 -10.28 -7.87
C SER A 184 -26.93 -9.82 -6.49
N VAL A 185 -27.27 -10.56 -5.43
CA VAL A 185 -26.80 -10.29 -4.07
C VAL A 185 -25.29 -10.42 -3.99
N GLY A 186 -24.70 -11.48 -4.57
CA GLY A 186 -23.26 -11.68 -4.58
C GLY A 186 -22.51 -10.54 -5.30
N VAL A 187 -22.99 -10.11 -6.47
CA VAL A 187 -22.43 -8.96 -7.20
C VAL A 187 -22.58 -7.67 -6.41
N ALA A 188 -23.74 -7.42 -5.80
CA ALA A 188 -23.96 -6.22 -5.00
C ALA A 188 -23.01 -6.17 -3.79
N VAL A 189 -22.87 -7.29 -3.06
CA VAL A 189 -21.95 -7.39 -1.91
C VAL A 189 -20.49 -7.24 -2.35
N PHE A 190 -20.11 -7.82 -3.49
CA PHE A 190 -18.78 -7.62 -4.09
C PHE A 190 -18.51 -6.12 -4.34
N LEU A 191 -19.41 -5.42 -5.03
CA LEU A 191 -19.24 -4.00 -5.37
C LEU A 191 -19.19 -3.11 -4.13
N VAL A 192 -20.07 -3.37 -3.14
CA VAL A 192 -20.07 -2.63 -1.87
C VAL A 192 -18.77 -2.88 -1.11
N SER A 193 -18.34 -4.14 -0.98
CA SER A 193 -17.07 -4.48 -0.33
C SER A 193 -15.90 -3.79 -1.02
N LEU A 194 -15.82 -3.85 -2.34
CA LEU A 194 -14.73 -3.23 -3.11
C LEU A 194 -14.71 -1.72 -2.92
N GLY A 195 -15.87 -1.07 -2.97
CA GLY A 195 -16.01 0.36 -2.69
C GLY A 195 -15.59 0.75 -1.28
N LEU A 196 -15.90 -0.08 -0.28
CA LEU A 196 -15.48 0.15 1.12
C LEU A 196 -13.96 0.04 1.27
N HIS A 197 -13.33 -0.98 0.69
CA HIS A 197 -11.86 -1.12 0.69
C HIS A 197 -11.20 0.06 -0.02
N GLN A 198 -11.75 0.46 -1.16
CA GLN A 198 -11.20 1.57 -1.94
C GLN A 198 -11.31 2.90 -1.20
N ARG A 199 -12.45 3.16 -0.55
CA ARG A 199 -12.67 4.33 0.31
C ARG A 199 -11.76 4.31 1.52
N TYR A 200 -11.52 3.14 2.12
CA TYR A 200 -10.60 3.00 3.25
C TYR A 200 -9.17 3.34 2.85
N GLN A 201 -8.68 2.76 1.76
CA GLN A 201 -7.35 3.03 1.23
C GLN A 201 -7.17 4.52 0.88
N TRP A 202 -8.17 5.13 0.25
CA TRP A 202 -8.15 6.56 -0.06
C TRP A 202 -8.05 7.44 1.20
N LYS A 203 -8.87 7.15 2.22
CA LYS A 203 -8.83 7.85 3.50
C LYS A 203 -7.49 7.69 4.22
N GLN A 204 -6.89 6.51 4.16
CA GLN A 204 -5.57 6.24 4.72
C GLN A 204 -4.49 7.08 4.01
N GLY A 205 -4.54 7.14 2.68
CA GLY A 205 -3.64 7.99 1.89
C GLY A 205 -3.73 9.47 2.28
N LEU A 206 -4.96 9.99 2.43
CA LEU A 206 -5.17 11.38 2.88
C LEU A 206 -4.71 11.64 4.32
N ARG A 207 -4.83 10.66 5.22
CA ARG A 207 -4.35 10.79 6.61
C ARG A 207 -2.83 10.89 6.67
N MET A 208 -2.15 10.09 5.86
CA MET A 208 -0.69 10.10 5.76
C MET A 208 -0.14 11.43 5.26
N GLU A 209 -0.82 12.09 4.32
CA GLU A 209 -0.41 13.41 3.86
C GLU A 209 -0.36 14.44 5.00
N ARG A 210 -1.25 14.31 5.98
CA ARG A 210 -1.36 15.25 7.10
C ARG A 210 -0.39 14.96 8.24
N SER A 211 0.16 13.75 8.33
CA SER A 211 0.95 13.34 9.50
C SER A 211 2.42 13.78 9.47
N LEU A 212 2.95 14.19 8.31
CA LEU A 212 4.35 14.61 8.18
C LEU A 212 4.42 15.96 7.46
N PRO A 213 4.95 17.02 8.10
CA PRO A 213 5.12 18.31 7.44
C PRO A 213 6.12 18.14 6.31
N VAL A 214 5.76 18.64 5.12
CA VAL A 214 6.65 18.73 3.95
C VAL A 214 7.65 19.86 4.23
N ILE A 215 8.94 19.58 4.09
CA ILE A 215 10.03 20.55 4.36
C ILE A 215 10.61 21.08 3.05
N PHE A 216 10.74 20.22 2.03
CA PHE A 216 11.36 20.51 0.74
C PHE A 216 10.37 20.17 -0.39
N PRO A 217 9.38 21.05 -0.68
CA PRO A 217 8.40 20.83 -1.72
C PRO A 217 9.00 20.98 -3.12
N SER A 218 8.48 20.24 -4.10
CA SER A 218 8.93 20.28 -5.51
C SER A 218 8.45 21.50 -6.29
N ARG A 219 7.44 22.19 -5.77
CA ARG A 219 7.01 23.51 -6.22
C ARG A 219 7.31 24.50 -5.11
N ASP A 220 8.17 25.48 -5.39
CA ASP A 220 8.18 26.72 -4.62
C ASP A 220 6.74 27.23 -4.55
N GLY A 221 6.29 27.74 -3.40
CA GLY A 221 4.96 28.30 -3.21
C GLY A 221 4.70 29.56 -4.06
N LYS A 222 4.73 29.42 -5.37
CA LYS A 222 4.44 30.41 -6.40
C LYS A 222 3.50 29.76 -7.40
N GLU A 223 2.22 29.81 -7.08
CA GLU A 223 1.24 30.69 -7.74
C GLU A 223 -0.19 30.29 -7.30
N GLN A 224 -0.80 31.21 -6.55
CA GLN A 224 -2.24 31.50 -6.36
C GLN A 224 -3.18 30.41 -5.82
#